data_AF-A0AAF3EAM6-F1
#
_entry.id   AF-A0AAF3EAM6-F1
#
_cell.length_a   1.000
_cell.length_b   1.000
_cell.length_c   1.000
_cell.angle_alpha   90.00
_cell.angle_beta   90.00
_cell.angle_gamma   90.00
#
_symmetry.space_group_name_H-M   'P 1'
#
loop_
_entity.id
_entity.type
_entity.pdbx_description
1 polymer ?
#
loop_
_entity_poly.entity_id
_entity_poly.type
_entity_poly.pdbx_seq_one_letter_code
_entity_poly.pdbx_strand_id
1 'polypeptide(L)'
;MIDISLKVLTDAGKGLLDSITGLLLIFELDREEPQTSTPQLSRQNVRTVLQERRERKGQAPPPRTVDEVAPRVKAWKRVLQCIASNLIIAATLQLILIFLPWIGELLLPKKSTDYASVLSLMGVFPMFLFSRVINILWFSDIAGACRRALQIKESRTVDFRTWISDFIIAIVLEVIFLLQSAAVMHIPIPIIAPVLSFIHLSLLHSLYSFEYFWMDRRLMLSKRVEIMQNNWSYFVGFGTPLTVAAWISPNFVVGGCLFGALFPLFIISSFKSAAKRSDSFSEPNIVPSLNIFTPSLLGMTQPAVEGLAAGLSKGYPITKLENKPRQCRRKGTKSKKAVAVRDLVREIAGFAPYERRAMEFLKISKDKKALKFLKKRVGGHGRGKHKRDELQDVLIAMRKHHK
;
A
#
# COMPACT_ATOMS: atom_id res chain seq x y z
N MET A 1 20.93 36.42 8.90
CA MET A 1 19.46 36.49 9.16
C MET A 1 18.69 37.05 7.98
N ILE A 2 19.09 38.20 7.40
CA ILE A 2 18.41 38.85 6.26
C ILE A 2 18.26 37.91 5.04
N ASP A 3 19.31 37.15 4.70
CA ASP A 3 19.26 36.21 3.57
C ASP A 3 18.28 35.04 3.79
N ILE A 4 18.14 34.56 5.03
CA ILE A 4 17.23 33.46 5.36
C ILE A 4 15.78 33.96 5.30
N SER A 5 15.48 35.12 5.89
CA SER A 5 14.12 35.70 5.82
C SER A 5 13.71 36.01 4.39
N LEU A 6 14.64 36.54 3.57
CA LEU A 6 14.38 36.80 2.17
C LEU A 6 14.12 35.49 1.42
N LYS A 7 14.93 34.45 1.65
CA LYS A 7 14.74 33.13 1.07
C LYS A 7 13.37 32.54 1.42
N VAL A 8 12.98 32.57 2.70
CA VAL A 8 11.67 32.10 3.18
C VAL A 8 10.53 32.82 2.44
N LEU A 9 10.62 34.15 2.31
CA LEU A 9 9.60 34.93 1.62
C LEU A 9 9.55 34.61 0.11
N THR A 10 10.71 34.44 -0.53
CA THR A 10 10.78 34.08 -1.95
C THR A 10 10.26 32.67 -2.22
N ASP A 11 10.53 31.71 -1.35
CA ASP A 11 10.06 30.34 -1.48
C ASP A 11 8.55 30.26 -1.24
N ALA A 12 8.04 30.97 -0.23
CA ALA A 12 6.61 31.11 0.01
C ALA A 12 5.89 31.79 -1.16
N GLY A 13 6.43 32.89 -1.71
CA GLY A 13 5.88 33.56 -2.88
C GLY A 13 5.86 32.66 -4.12
N LYS A 14 6.92 31.87 -4.33
CA LYS A 14 6.97 30.85 -5.39
C LYS A 14 5.92 29.74 -5.20
N GLY A 15 5.72 29.27 -3.97
CA GLY A 15 4.66 28.31 -3.64
C GLY A 15 3.28 28.87 -3.94
N LEU A 16 3.04 30.13 -3.57
CA LEU A 16 1.78 30.82 -3.82
C LEU A 16 1.49 30.96 -5.31
N LEU A 17 2.47 31.38 -6.10
CA LEU A 17 2.32 31.48 -7.55
C LEU A 17 2.03 30.10 -8.16
N ASP A 18 2.80 29.08 -7.79
CA ASP A 18 2.60 27.73 -8.32
C ASP A 18 1.20 27.22 -7.97
N SER A 19 0.69 27.46 -6.76
CA SER A 19 -0.67 27.06 -6.35
C SER A 19 -1.78 27.58 -7.28
N ILE A 20 -1.64 28.81 -7.78
CA ILE A 20 -2.61 29.47 -8.67
C ILE A 20 -2.45 29.00 -10.13
N THR A 21 -1.25 28.60 -10.55
CA THR A 21 -1.02 28.14 -11.94
C THR A 21 -1.85 26.92 -12.35
N GLY A 22 -2.36 26.13 -11.40
CA GLY A 22 -3.25 25.00 -11.70
C GLY A 22 -4.58 25.40 -12.35
N LEU A 23 -5.11 26.58 -12.01
CA LEU A 23 -6.31 27.15 -12.64
C LEU A 23 -6.11 27.43 -14.14
N LEU A 24 -4.90 27.88 -14.51
CA LEU A 24 -4.56 28.19 -15.91
C LEU A 24 -4.20 26.94 -16.71
N LEU A 25 -3.60 25.94 -16.06
CA LEU A 25 -3.12 24.70 -16.67
C LEU A 25 -4.24 23.72 -17.07
N ILE A 26 -5.43 23.83 -16.46
CA ILE A 26 -6.53 22.89 -16.72
C ILE A 26 -6.90 22.79 -18.21
N PHE A 27 -6.81 23.90 -18.94
CA PHE A 27 -7.10 23.97 -20.37
C PHE A 27 -5.95 23.43 -21.23
N GLU A 28 -4.71 23.51 -20.73
CA GLU A 28 -3.51 23.00 -21.40
C GLU A 28 -3.45 21.47 -21.30
N LEU A 29 -3.83 20.90 -20.14
CA LEU A 29 -3.92 19.44 -19.93
C LEU A 29 -4.85 18.73 -20.91
N ASP A 30 -5.94 19.39 -21.33
CA ASP A 30 -6.93 18.81 -22.25
C ASP A 30 -6.55 19.01 -23.74
N ARG A 31 -5.57 19.90 -24.01
CA ARG A 31 -5.01 20.15 -25.34
C ARG A 31 -3.88 19.16 -25.66
N GLU A 32 -3.19 18.68 -24.64
CA GLU A 32 -2.13 17.66 -24.70
C GLU A 32 -2.64 16.23 -24.46
N GLU A 33 -3.93 15.93 -24.62
CA GLU A 33 -4.35 14.55 -24.91
C GLU A 33 -4.23 14.33 -26.43
N PRO A 34 -3.07 13.91 -26.97
CA PRO A 34 -3.10 13.32 -28.29
C PRO A 34 -4.09 12.16 -28.24
N GLN A 35 -4.94 12.08 -29.25
CA GLN A 35 -5.63 10.86 -29.66
C GLN A 35 -4.63 9.76 -30.08
N THR A 36 -3.50 9.63 -29.38
CA THR A 36 -2.72 8.41 -29.35
C THR A 36 -3.62 7.35 -28.71
N SER A 37 -4.36 6.67 -29.58
CA SER A 37 -4.06 5.27 -29.83
C SER A 37 -2.74 4.93 -29.15
N THR A 38 -2.84 4.39 -27.94
CA THR A 38 -1.67 3.81 -27.27
C THR A 38 -0.94 3.03 -28.36
N PRO A 39 0.32 3.34 -28.73
CA PRO A 39 1.15 2.26 -29.16
C PRO A 39 1.12 1.38 -27.92
N GLN A 40 0.27 0.36 -27.94
CA GLN A 40 0.52 -0.81 -27.14
C GLN A 40 1.99 -1.04 -27.42
N LEU A 41 2.86 -0.72 -26.44
CA LEU A 41 4.16 -1.34 -26.37
C LEU A 41 3.76 -2.78 -26.52
N SER A 42 3.95 -3.31 -27.73
CA SER A 42 3.36 -4.57 -28.07
C SER A 42 3.96 -5.45 -27.00
N ARG A 43 3.10 -5.90 -26.07
CA ARG A 43 3.34 -7.19 -25.48
C ARG A 43 3.43 -7.98 -26.76
N GLN A 44 4.66 -8.25 -27.22
CA GLN A 44 4.93 -9.38 -28.06
C GLN A 44 4.23 -10.45 -27.26
N ASN A 45 3.02 -10.78 -27.70
CA ASN A 45 2.23 -11.81 -27.09
C ASN A 45 3.11 -13.02 -27.31
N VAL A 46 3.93 -13.35 -26.31
CA VAL A 46 4.80 -14.50 -26.37
C VAL A 46 3.81 -15.63 -26.51
N ARG A 47 3.68 -16.11 -27.74
CA ARG A 47 2.67 -17.09 -28.08
C ARG A 47 2.98 -18.29 -27.21
N THR A 48 2.04 -18.66 -26.37
CA THR A 48 2.22 -19.88 -25.62
C THR A 48 2.26 -21.04 -26.62
N VAL A 49 3.12 -22.02 -26.42
CA VAL A 49 3.25 -23.20 -27.32
C VAL A 49 1.90 -23.89 -27.53
N LEU A 50 1.01 -23.79 -26.55
CA LEU A 50 -0.34 -24.33 -26.58
C LEU A 50 -1.27 -23.55 -27.52
N GLN A 51 -1.08 -22.24 -27.64
CA GLN A 51 -1.81 -21.35 -28.55
C GLN A 51 -1.39 -21.58 -30.00
N GLU A 52 -0.09 -21.72 -30.28
CA GLU A 52 0.40 -22.12 -31.62
C GLU A 52 -0.12 -23.50 -32.04
N ARG A 53 -0.20 -24.46 -31.10
CA ARG A 53 -0.75 -25.80 -31.40
C ARG A 53 -2.24 -25.77 -31.73
N ARG A 54 -3.02 -24.88 -31.12
CA ARG A 54 -4.46 -24.72 -31.41
C ARG A 54 -4.68 -24.07 -32.77
N GLU A 55 -3.84 -23.09 -33.13
CA GLU A 55 -3.84 -22.46 -34.45
C GLU A 55 -3.47 -23.44 -35.56
N ARG A 56 -2.40 -24.25 -35.37
CA ARG A 56 -2.04 -25.33 -36.32
C ARG A 56 -3.14 -26.38 -36.51
N LYS A 57 -3.98 -26.59 -35.50
CA LYS A 57 -5.12 -27.51 -35.55
C LYS A 57 -6.42 -26.85 -36.05
N GLY A 58 -6.38 -25.59 -36.48
CA GLY A 58 -7.56 -24.86 -36.94
C GLY A 58 -8.59 -24.56 -35.85
N GLN A 59 -8.24 -24.75 -34.57
CA GLN A 59 -9.09 -24.46 -33.40
C GLN A 59 -8.71 -23.12 -32.75
N ALA A 60 -8.32 -22.14 -33.56
CA ALA A 60 -8.06 -20.81 -33.05
C ALA A 60 -9.41 -20.15 -32.68
N PRO A 61 -9.59 -19.66 -31.44
CA PRO A 61 -10.70 -18.75 -31.17
C PRO A 61 -10.56 -17.52 -32.09
N PRO A 62 -11.67 -16.90 -32.53
CA PRO A 62 -11.62 -15.69 -33.33
C PRO A 62 -10.74 -14.64 -32.61
N PRO A 63 -9.98 -13.83 -33.36
CA PRO A 63 -9.18 -12.78 -32.76
C PRO A 63 -10.09 -11.93 -31.88
N ARG A 64 -9.71 -11.76 -30.60
CA ARG A 64 -10.37 -10.78 -29.73
C ARG A 64 -10.26 -9.45 -30.45
N THR A 65 -11.39 -8.90 -30.90
CA THR A 65 -11.50 -7.48 -31.21
C THR A 65 -10.94 -6.78 -29.98
N VAL A 66 -9.87 -6.00 -30.15
CA VAL A 66 -9.38 -5.17 -29.06
C VAL A 66 -10.56 -4.29 -28.70
N ASP A 67 -11.18 -4.54 -27.55
CA ASP A 67 -12.31 -3.75 -27.07
C ASP A 67 -11.88 -2.30 -27.18
N GLU A 68 -12.58 -1.54 -28.02
CA GLU A 68 -12.30 -0.14 -28.26
C GLU A 68 -12.39 0.53 -26.88
N VAL A 69 -11.23 0.94 -26.36
CA VAL A 69 -11.16 1.45 -24.99
C VAL A 69 -12.05 2.69 -24.95
N ALA A 70 -13.15 2.61 -24.20
CA ALA A 70 -14.13 3.68 -24.10
C ALA A 70 -13.42 5.02 -23.87
N PRO A 71 -13.82 6.10 -24.59
CA PRO A 71 -13.15 7.39 -24.49
C PRO A 71 -13.17 7.85 -23.03
N ARG A 72 -11.98 8.07 -22.47
CA ARG A 72 -11.85 8.47 -21.07
C ARG A 72 -12.40 9.88 -20.87
N VAL A 73 -13.04 10.11 -19.72
CA VAL A 73 -13.60 11.41 -19.38
C VAL A 73 -12.48 12.41 -19.14
N LYS A 74 -12.57 13.56 -19.82
CA LYS A 74 -11.63 14.68 -19.71
C LYS A 74 -11.53 15.22 -18.28
N ALA A 75 -10.32 15.61 -17.88
CA ALA A 75 -10.04 16.07 -16.50
C ALA A 75 -10.89 17.28 -16.09
N TRP A 76 -11.10 18.25 -16.99
CA TRP A 76 -11.90 19.44 -16.68
C TRP A 76 -13.37 19.12 -16.37
N LYS A 77 -13.94 18.08 -17.00
CA LYS A 77 -15.30 17.63 -16.69
C LYS A 77 -15.38 17.09 -15.27
N ARG A 78 -14.35 16.38 -14.80
CA ARG A 78 -14.25 15.90 -13.41
C ARG A 78 -14.12 17.04 -12.42
N VAL A 79 -13.30 18.06 -12.74
CA VAL A 79 -13.18 19.27 -11.91
C VAL A 79 -14.53 19.98 -11.79
N LEU A 80 -15.24 20.17 -12.91
CA LEU A 80 -16.56 20.81 -12.91
C LEU A 80 -17.60 19.98 -12.14
N GLN A 81 -17.60 18.65 -12.29
CA GLN A 81 -18.44 17.75 -11.50
C GLN A 81 -18.17 17.88 -10.01
N CYS A 82 -16.91 18.01 -9.61
CA CYS A 82 -16.54 18.19 -8.20
C CYS A 82 -16.97 19.55 -7.65
N ILE A 83 -16.77 20.64 -8.40
CA ILE A 83 -17.24 21.98 -8.00
C ILE A 83 -18.77 21.99 -7.87
N ALA A 84 -19.48 21.52 -8.89
CA ALA A 84 -20.94 21.51 -8.91
C ALA A 84 -21.52 20.65 -7.77
N SER A 85 -20.98 19.44 -7.57
CA SER A 85 -21.45 18.55 -6.49
C SER A 85 -21.18 19.14 -5.10
N ASN A 86 -20.02 19.76 -4.84
CA ASN A 86 -19.76 20.41 -3.55
C ASN A 86 -20.66 21.64 -3.32
N LEU A 87 -21.00 22.43 -4.36
CA LEU A 87 -21.94 23.54 -4.25
C LEU A 87 -23.37 23.06 -3.96
N ILE A 88 -23.82 22.02 -4.67
CA ILE A 88 -25.15 21.42 -4.44
C ILE A 88 -25.22 20.85 -3.03
N ILE A 89 -24.19 20.10 -2.59
CA ILE A 89 -24.14 19.51 -1.25
C ILE A 89 -24.08 20.60 -0.17
N ALA A 90 -23.33 21.67 -0.37
CA ALA A 90 -23.33 22.80 0.56
C ALA A 90 -24.72 23.41 0.69
N ALA A 91 -25.41 23.67 -0.43
CA ALA A 91 -26.76 24.23 -0.43
C ALA A 91 -27.78 23.29 0.22
N THR A 92 -27.75 22.00 -0.09
CA THR A 92 -28.69 21.02 0.48
C THR A 92 -28.46 20.81 1.97
N LEU A 93 -27.22 20.66 2.41
CA LEU A 93 -26.90 20.49 3.83
C LEU A 93 -27.24 21.76 4.62
N GLN A 94 -27.02 22.96 4.06
CA GLN A 94 -27.41 24.21 4.71
C GLN A 94 -28.94 24.34 4.80
N LEU A 95 -29.67 23.94 3.76
CA LEU A 95 -31.14 23.90 3.79
C LEU A 95 -31.62 22.93 4.88
N ILE A 96 -31.05 21.73 4.98
CA ILE A 96 -31.38 20.74 6.01
C ILE A 96 -31.12 21.30 7.41
N LEU A 97 -29.98 21.96 7.63
CA LEU A 97 -29.64 22.57 8.93
C LEU A 97 -30.59 23.70 9.33
N ILE A 98 -31.18 24.42 8.36
CA ILE A 98 -32.18 25.46 8.62
C ILE A 98 -33.58 24.86 8.82
N PHE A 99 -33.94 23.85 8.03
CA PHE A 99 -35.30 23.31 7.95
C PHE A 99 -35.63 22.31 9.06
N LEU A 100 -34.68 21.47 9.48
CA LEU A 100 -34.92 20.47 10.54
C LEU A 100 -35.28 21.08 11.90
N PRO A 101 -34.55 22.11 12.40
CA PRO A 101 -34.92 22.77 13.65
C PRO A 101 -36.30 23.40 13.61
N TRP A 102 -36.67 24.02 12.47
CA TRP A 102 -38.01 24.59 12.26
C TRP A 102 -39.12 23.52 12.34
N ILE A 103 -38.92 22.35 11.73
CA ILE A 103 -39.84 21.21 11.90
C ILE A 103 -39.87 20.72 13.35
N GLY A 104 -38.71 20.65 14.00
CA GLY A 104 -38.59 20.20 15.39
C GLY A 104 -39.41 21.07 16.35
N GLU A 105 -39.38 22.39 16.16
CA GLU A 105 -40.19 23.35 16.91
C GLU A 105 -41.70 23.20 16.62
N LEU A 106 -42.06 22.88 15.37
CA LEU A 106 -43.45 22.61 14.98
C LEU A 106 -44.00 21.30 15.59
N LEU A 107 -43.18 20.25 15.66
CA LEU A 107 -43.59 18.93 16.15
C LEU A 107 -43.51 18.78 17.67
N LEU A 108 -42.59 19.48 18.35
CA LEU A 108 -42.34 19.34 19.80
C LEU A 108 -42.23 20.73 20.46
N PRO A 109 -43.36 21.42 20.71
CA PRO A 109 -43.39 22.85 21.07
C PRO A 109 -42.86 23.21 22.48
N LYS A 110 -42.30 22.27 23.27
CA LYS A 110 -41.74 22.58 24.59
C LYS A 110 -40.47 21.77 24.90
N LYS A 111 -39.35 22.51 25.10
CA LYS A 111 -38.10 22.11 25.78
C LYS A 111 -37.08 21.21 25.04
N SER A 112 -36.88 21.36 23.72
CA SER A 112 -35.93 20.51 22.97
C SER A 112 -35.10 21.18 21.85
N THR A 113 -34.93 22.51 21.86
CA THR A 113 -34.11 23.22 20.85
C THR A 113 -32.67 22.68 20.75
N ASP A 114 -32.08 22.29 21.88
CA ASP A 114 -30.74 21.68 21.91
C ASP A 114 -30.72 20.28 21.28
N TYR A 115 -31.73 19.45 21.51
CA TYR A 115 -31.79 18.10 20.94
C TYR A 115 -32.05 18.11 19.44
N ALA A 116 -32.86 19.06 18.94
CA ALA A 116 -33.15 19.20 17.51
C ALA A 116 -31.90 19.60 16.71
N SER A 117 -31.07 20.51 17.26
CA SER A 117 -29.82 20.94 16.62
C SER A 117 -28.75 19.83 16.62
N VAL A 118 -28.61 19.09 17.72
CA VAL A 118 -27.70 17.94 17.82
C VAL A 118 -28.13 16.80 16.89
N LEU A 119 -29.43 16.50 16.81
CA LEU A 119 -29.97 15.50 15.90
C LEU A 119 -29.75 15.89 14.43
N SER A 120 -29.90 17.18 14.10
CA SER A 120 -29.61 17.72 12.77
C SER A 120 -28.14 17.53 12.40
N LEU A 121 -27.23 17.80 13.34
CA LEU A 121 -25.78 17.58 13.13
C LEU A 121 -25.44 16.09 12.94
N MET A 122 -26.07 15.21 13.73
CA MET A 122 -25.88 13.76 13.63
C MET A 122 -26.36 13.18 12.28
N GLY A 123 -27.40 13.78 11.67
CA GLY A 123 -27.86 13.39 10.33
C GLY A 123 -27.03 13.99 9.19
N VAL A 124 -26.60 15.24 9.33
CA VAL A 124 -25.85 15.98 8.29
C VAL A 124 -24.41 15.48 8.15
N PHE A 125 -23.76 15.12 9.26
CA PHE A 125 -22.35 14.74 9.25
C PHE A 125 -22.05 13.46 8.44
N PRO A 126 -22.82 12.36 8.53
CA PRO A 126 -22.63 11.18 7.67
C PRO A 126 -22.84 11.48 6.17
N MET A 127 -23.82 12.31 5.82
CA MET A 127 -24.04 12.74 4.43
C MET A 127 -22.85 13.55 3.91
N PHE A 128 -22.33 14.45 4.74
CA PHE A 128 -21.10 15.17 4.43
C PHE A 128 -19.90 14.23 4.24
N LEU A 129 -19.67 13.27 5.14
CA LEU A 129 -18.59 12.28 4.98
C LEU A 129 -18.73 11.45 3.70
N PHE A 130 -19.95 11.01 3.38
CA PHE A 130 -20.21 10.25 2.15
C PHE A 130 -19.83 11.08 0.89
N SER A 131 -20.15 12.37 0.89
CA SER A 131 -19.71 13.27 -0.19
C SER A 131 -18.18 13.35 -0.33
N ARG A 132 -17.43 13.27 0.78
CA ARG A 132 -15.97 13.28 0.75
C ARG A 132 -15.42 12.02 0.11
N VAL A 133 -16.04 10.86 0.36
CA VAL A 133 -15.65 9.59 -0.26
C VAL A 133 -15.83 9.63 -1.78
N ILE A 134 -16.94 10.18 -2.28
CA ILE A 134 -17.15 10.33 -3.72
C ILE A 134 -16.12 11.29 -4.33
N ASN A 135 -15.81 12.39 -3.65
CA ASN A 135 -14.80 13.35 -4.10
C ASN A 135 -13.43 12.70 -4.29
N ILE A 136 -13.02 11.79 -3.41
CA ILE A 136 -11.74 11.06 -3.52
C ILE A 136 -11.65 10.30 -4.85
N LEU A 137 -12.76 9.72 -5.34
CA LEU A 137 -12.78 9.01 -6.64
C LEU A 137 -12.51 9.97 -7.80
N TRP A 138 -13.12 11.15 -7.79
CA TRP A 138 -12.85 12.16 -8.82
C TRP A 138 -11.44 12.73 -8.72
N PHE A 139 -10.92 12.94 -7.51
CA PHE A 139 -9.54 13.39 -7.28
C PHE A 139 -8.53 12.38 -7.84
N SER A 140 -8.77 11.08 -7.63
CA SER A 140 -7.96 10.00 -8.20
C SER A 140 -7.97 9.98 -9.73
N ASP A 141 -9.14 10.21 -10.36
CA ASP A 141 -9.24 10.30 -11.82
C ASP A 141 -8.44 11.48 -12.38
N ILE A 142 -8.51 12.64 -11.71
CA ILE A 142 -7.80 13.88 -12.09
C ILE A 142 -6.30 13.70 -11.93
N ALA A 143 -5.83 13.13 -10.81
CA ALA A 143 -4.43 12.78 -10.60
C ALA A 143 -3.93 11.84 -11.71
N GLY A 144 -4.72 10.81 -12.05
CA GLY A 144 -4.41 9.92 -13.15
C GLY A 144 -4.35 10.60 -14.51
N ALA A 145 -5.17 11.63 -14.77
CA ALA A 145 -5.08 12.44 -15.98
C ALA A 145 -3.81 13.30 -16.01
N CYS A 146 -3.46 13.94 -14.90
CA CYS A 146 -2.22 14.72 -14.77
C CYS A 146 -0.97 13.86 -15.00
N ARG A 147 -0.96 12.64 -14.45
CA ARG A 147 0.14 11.67 -14.63
C ARG A 147 0.40 11.36 -16.10
N ARG A 148 -0.68 11.20 -16.88
CA ARG A 148 -0.60 10.89 -18.31
C ARG A 148 -0.11 12.08 -19.11
N ALA A 149 -0.68 13.26 -18.88
CA ALA A 149 -0.30 14.48 -19.58
C ALA A 149 1.18 14.82 -19.35
N LEU A 150 1.65 14.71 -18.11
CA LEU A 150 3.05 14.99 -17.76
C LEU A 150 4.03 13.84 -18.07
N GLN A 151 3.55 12.74 -18.69
CA GLN A 151 4.34 11.55 -19.03
C GLN A 151 5.27 11.05 -17.90
N ILE A 152 4.78 11.10 -16.66
CA ILE A 152 5.58 10.71 -15.49
C ILE A 152 5.81 9.20 -15.55
N LYS A 153 7.09 8.80 -15.67
CA LYS A 153 7.50 7.40 -15.75
C LYS A 153 7.15 6.63 -14.48
N GLU A 154 6.58 5.43 -14.62
CA GLU A 154 6.27 4.56 -13.48
C GLU A 154 7.54 4.21 -12.70
N SER A 155 7.52 4.43 -11.39
CA SER A 155 8.61 4.02 -10.50
C SER A 155 8.48 2.53 -10.12
N ARG A 156 9.53 1.97 -9.53
CA ARG A 156 9.66 0.53 -9.19
C ARG A 156 8.44 0.00 -8.44
N THR A 157 8.10 -1.26 -8.71
CA THR A 157 7.02 -1.99 -8.03
C THR A 157 7.34 -2.18 -6.55
N VAL A 158 6.63 -1.45 -5.68
CA VAL A 158 6.57 -1.73 -4.24
C VAL A 158 5.52 -2.82 -3.99
N ASP A 159 5.78 -3.70 -3.03
CA ASP A 159 4.81 -4.72 -2.62
C ASP A 159 3.50 -4.07 -2.18
N PHE A 160 2.37 -4.64 -2.61
CA PHE A 160 1.02 -4.12 -2.34
C PHE A 160 0.74 -3.90 -0.85
N ARG A 161 1.26 -4.79 0.02
CA ARG A 161 1.11 -4.69 1.47
C ARG A 161 1.79 -3.44 2.03
N THR A 162 3.01 -3.14 1.56
CA THR A 162 3.77 -1.98 2.00
C THR A 162 3.10 -0.69 1.53
N TRP A 163 2.56 -0.70 0.31
CA TRP A 163 1.80 0.44 -0.21
C TRP A 163 0.53 0.72 0.61
N ILE A 164 -0.26 -0.31 0.96
CA ILE A 164 -1.43 -0.13 1.83
C ILE A 164 -1.03 0.38 3.22
N SER A 165 0.04 -0.19 3.79
CA SER A 165 0.51 0.23 5.12
C SER A 165 0.90 1.71 5.11
N ASP A 166 1.63 2.15 4.10
CA ASP A 166 2.04 3.55 3.94
C ASP A 166 0.83 4.48 3.80
N PHE A 167 -0.19 4.08 3.01
CA PHE A 167 -1.44 4.81 2.85
C PHE A 167 -2.22 4.96 4.15
N ILE A 168 -2.35 3.89 4.94
CA ILE A 168 -3.04 3.94 6.24
C ILE A 168 -2.28 4.86 7.20
N ILE A 169 -0.96 4.73 7.29
CA ILE A 169 -0.16 5.58 8.19
C ILE A 169 -0.24 7.05 7.76
N ALA A 170 -0.26 7.34 6.45
CA ALA A 170 -0.44 8.70 5.94
C ALA A 170 -1.77 9.32 6.43
N ILE A 171 -2.88 8.59 6.28
CA ILE A 171 -4.20 9.04 6.77
C ILE A 171 -4.17 9.29 8.28
N VAL A 172 -3.58 8.38 9.06
CA VAL A 172 -3.50 8.55 10.52
C VAL A 172 -2.65 9.76 10.88
N LEU A 173 -1.49 9.95 10.23
CA LEU A 173 -0.63 11.12 10.42
C LEU A 173 -1.41 12.41 10.17
N GLU A 174 -2.15 12.48 9.06
CA GLU A 174 -2.92 13.65 8.66
C GLU A 174 -4.05 13.97 9.64
N VAL A 175 -4.74 12.96 10.17
CA VAL A 175 -5.75 13.14 11.21
C VAL A 175 -5.13 13.67 12.50
N ILE A 176 -3.99 13.11 12.94
CA ILE A 176 -3.30 13.60 14.14
C ILE A 176 -2.76 15.02 13.91
N PHE A 177 -2.24 15.33 12.73
CA PHE A 177 -1.74 16.66 12.42
C PHE A 177 -2.86 17.71 12.33
N LEU A 178 -4.04 17.32 11.85
CA LEU A 178 -5.25 18.16 11.91
C LEU A 178 -5.65 18.46 13.36
N LEU A 179 -5.67 17.44 14.23
CA LEU A 179 -5.93 17.61 15.66
C LEU A 179 -4.86 18.47 16.35
N GLN A 180 -3.59 18.30 15.98
CA GLN A 180 -2.48 19.14 16.43
C GLN A 180 -2.71 20.61 16.04
N SER A 181 -3.12 20.88 14.80
CA SER A 181 -3.44 22.24 14.35
C SER A 181 -4.57 22.86 15.17
N ALA A 182 -5.61 22.08 15.51
CA ALA A 182 -6.70 22.55 16.37
C ALA A 182 -6.21 22.80 17.81
N ALA A 183 -5.34 21.94 18.34
CA ALA A 183 -4.78 22.07 19.68
C ALA A 183 -3.89 23.32 19.83
N VAL A 184 -3.15 23.69 18.79
CA VAL A 184 -2.30 24.89 18.76
C VAL A 184 -3.10 26.17 19.02
N MET A 185 -4.38 26.22 18.64
CA MET A 185 -5.25 27.37 18.92
C MET A 185 -5.53 27.57 20.42
N HIS A 186 -5.34 26.54 21.25
CA HIS A 186 -5.52 26.64 22.71
C HIS A 186 -4.27 27.12 23.46
N ILE A 187 -3.17 27.42 22.76
CA ILE A 187 -1.97 27.98 23.37
C ILE A 187 -2.28 29.41 23.85
N PRO A 188 -1.95 29.79 25.10
CA PRO A 188 -2.28 31.09 25.70
C PRO A 188 -1.38 32.23 25.19
N ILE A 189 -1.20 32.34 23.87
CA ILE A 189 -0.42 33.40 23.20
C ILE A 189 -1.25 33.96 22.03
N PRO A 190 -1.92 35.11 22.20
CA PRO A 190 -3.04 35.53 21.34
C PRO A 190 -2.68 35.80 19.88
N ILE A 191 -1.44 36.21 19.59
CA ILE A 191 -0.99 36.51 18.21
C ILE A 191 -0.31 35.29 17.57
N ILE A 192 0.47 34.54 18.36
CA ILE A 192 1.28 33.43 17.82
C ILE A 192 0.41 32.21 17.53
N ALA A 193 -0.58 31.90 18.38
CA ALA A 193 -1.46 30.76 18.19
C ALA A 193 -2.18 30.73 16.82
N PRO A 194 -2.87 31.80 16.36
CA PRO A 194 -3.54 31.79 15.07
C PRO A 194 -2.58 31.71 13.89
N VAL A 195 -1.43 32.39 13.96
CA VAL A 195 -0.38 32.31 12.92
C VAL A 195 0.18 30.89 12.84
N LEU A 196 0.46 30.27 13.98
CA LEU A 196 1.00 28.91 14.03
C LEU A 196 -0.03 27.88 13.55
N SER A 197 -1.31 28.02 13.93
CA SER A 197 -2.39 27.18 13.40
C SER A 197 -2.56 27.37 11.90
N PHE A 198 -2.44 28.59 11.38
CA PHE A 198 -2.50 28.85 9.94
C PHE A 198 -1.35 28.17 9.20
N ILE A 199 -0.12 28.20 9.75
CA ILE A 199 1.04 27.49 9.20
C ILE A 199 0.79 25.98 9.18
N HIS A 200 0.28 25.39 10.27
CA HIS A 200 -0.06 23.97 10.32
C HIS A 200 -1.08 23.59 9.25
N LEU A 201 -2.18 24.35 9.16
CA LEU A 201 -3.26 24.06 8.22
C LEU A 201 -2.81 24.24 6.76
N SER A 202 -1.96 25.24 6.48
CA SER A 202 -1.35 25.41 5.15
C SER A 202 -0.43 24.25 4.77
N LEU A 203 0.41 23.79 5.71
CA LEU A 203 1.25 22.61 5.48
C LEU A 203 0.41 21.34 5.28
N LEU A 204 -0.67 21.16 6.04
CA LEU A 204 -1.58 20.03 5.88
C LEU A 204 -2.27 20.04 4.51
N HIS A 205 -2.76 21.20 4.05
CA HIS A 205 -3.39 21.33 2.74
C HIS A 205 -2.42 21.12 1.58
N SER A 206 -1.18 21.56 1.73
CA SER A 206 -0.10 21.21 0.81
C SER A 206 0.21 19.71 0.82
N LEU A 207 0.29 19.09 2.00
CA LEU A 207 0.52 17.64 2.13
C LEU A 207 -0.57 16.86 1.36
N TYR A 208 -1.85 17.18 1.59
CA TYR A 208 -2.97 16.57 0.87
C TYR A 208 -2.86 16.72 -0.66
N SER A 209 -2.48 17.90 -1.14
CA SER A 209 -2.39 18.16 -2.58
C SER A 209 -1.27 17.37 -3.24
N PHE A 210 -0.07 17.37 -2.62
CA PHE A 210 1.11 16.68 -3.13
C PHE A 210 1.08 15.17 -2.89
N GLU A 211 0.25 14.67 -1.98
CA GLU A 211 0.14 13.24 -1.69
C GLU A 211 -0.18 12.42 -2.94
N TYR A 212 -1.09 12.90 -3.78
CA TYR A 212 -1.46 12.24 -5.04
C TYR A 212 -0.25 12.07 -5.97
N PHE A 213 0.59 13.09 -6.11
CA PHE A 213 1.81 13.04 -6.91
C PHE A 213 2.86 12.09 -6.31
N TRP A 214 3.05 12.14 -4.98
CA TRP A 214 4.03 11.28 -4.30
C TRP A 214 3.59 9.81 -4.24
N MET A 215 2.29 9.55 -4.13
CA MET A 215 1.69 8.21 -4.22
C MET A 215 1.89 7.58 -5.60
N ASP A 216 1.82 8.38 -6.67
CA ASP A 216 2.16 7.95 -8.03
C ASP A 216 3.65 7.61 -8.17
N ARG A 217 4.53 8.33 -7.46
CA ARG A 217 5.98 8.05 -7.42
C ARG A 217 6.38 6.97 -6.41
N ARG A 218 5.44 6.45 -5.60
CA ARG A 218 5.69 5.45 -4.55
C ARG A 218 6.72 5.89 -3.50
N LEU A 219 6.78 7.18 -3.19
CA LEU A 219 7.60 7.68 -2.09
C LEU A 219 6.97 7.26 -0.76
N MET A 220 7.75 6.75 0.20
CA MET A 220 7.23 6.43 1.54
C MET A 220 6.90 7.70 2.31
N LEU A 221 5.99 7.60 3.28
CA LEU A 221 5.52 8.71 4.11
C LEU A 221 6.67 9.46 4.79
N SER A 222 7.65 8.74 5.33
CA SER A 222 8.84 9.35 5.96
C SER A 222 9.53 10.34 5.03
N LYS A 223 9.69 9.97 3.76
CA LYS A 223 10.32 10.83 2.76
C LYS A 223 9.47 12.02 2.37
N ARG A 224 8.15 11.82 2.26
CA ARG A 224 7.20 12.91 1.99
C ARG A 224 7.26 13.96 3.09
N VAL A 225 7.27 13.52 4.35
CA VAL A 225 7.38 14.42 5.51
C VAL A 225 8.75 15.10 5.54
N GLU A 226 9.85 14.39 5.26
CA GLU A 226 11.19 14.99 5.18
C GLU A 226 11.26 16.10 4.11
N ILE A 227 10.75 15.83 2.89
CA ILE A 227 10.69 16.83 1.81
C ILE A 227 9.88 18.05 2.26
N MET A 228 8.76 17.83 2.92
CA MET A 228 7.88 18.87 3.45
C MET A 228 8.56 19.70 4.56
N GLN A 229 9.26 19.05 5.49
CA GLN A 229 9.98 19.71 6.59
C GLN A 229 11.20 20.50 6.11
N ASN A 230 11.91 20.02 5.09
CA ASN A 230 13.09 20.69 4.53
C ASN A 230 12.71 21.89 3.64
N ASN A 231 11.52 21.87 3.03
CA ASN A 231 11.04 22.92 2.12
C ASN A 231 9.75 23.58 2.61
N TRP A 232 9.57 23.65 3.93
CA TRP A 232 8.31 24.08 4.56
C TRP A 232 7.87 25.47 4.09
N SER A 233 8.80 26.40 3.84
CA SER A 233 8.49 27.77 3.39
C SER A 233 7.72 27.78 2.07
N TYR A 234 8.14 26.96 1.11
CA TYR A 234 7.45 26.78 -0.16
C TYR A 234 6.05 26.17 0.05
N PHE A 235 5.94 25.12 0.86
CA PHE A 235 4.67 24.45 1.08
C PHE A 235 3.67 25.28 1.90
N VAL A 236 4.14 26.12 2.82
CA VAL A 236 3.27 27.12 3.48
C VAL A 236 2.73 28.12 2.46
N GLY A 237 3.55 28.52 1.49
CA GLY A 237 3.11 29.37 0.38
C GLY A 237 2.18 28.68 -0.61
N PHE A 238 2.32 27.37 -0.81
CA PHE A 238 1.46 26.63 -1.72
C PHE A 238 0.05 26.39 -1.13
N GLY A 239 -0.04 26.10 0.16
CA GLY A 239 -1.30 25.78 0.83
C GLY A 239 -2.13 26.99 1.23
N THR A 240 -1.53 28.18 1.30
CA THR A 240 -2.16 29.42 1.78
C THR A 240 -3.48 29.76 1.10
N PRO A 241 -3.65 29.75 -0.24
CA PRO A 241 -4.93 30.11 -0.82
C PRO A 241 -6.03 29.09 -0.48
N LEU A 242 -5.69 27.80 -0.36
CA LEU A 242 -6.64 26.78 0.05
C LEU A 242 -7.04 26.93 1.52
N THR A 243 -6.08 27.27 2.39
CA THR A 243 -6.32 27.55 3.81
C THR A 243 -7.18 28.78 4.01
N VAL A 244 -6.88 29.87 3.29
CA VAL A 244 -7.69 31.08 3.30
C VAL A 244 -9.11 30.75 2.85
N ALA A 245 -9.27 30.01 1.76
CA ALA A 245 -10.59 29.59 1.29
C ALA A 245 -11.35 28.77 2.33
N ALA A 246 -10.70 27.80 2.99
CA ALA A 246 -11.31 27.01 4.06
C ALA A 246 -11.76 27.87 5.26
N TRP A 247 -11.11 29.01 5.50
CA TRP A 247 -11.42 29.96 6.58
C TRP A 247 -12.41 31.06 6.18
N ILE A 248 -12.85 31.16 4.93
CA ILE A 248 -13.84 32.17 4.50
C ILE A 248 -15.17 32.00 5.25
N SER A 249 -15.54 30.75 5.59
CA SER A 249 -16.78 30.47 6.31
C SER A 249 -16.49 29.89 7.70
N PRO A 250 -17.11 30.42 8.77
CA PRO A 250 -17.03 29.82 10.10
C PRO A 250 -17.78 28.47 10.18
N ASN A 251 -18.65 28.18 9.21
CA ASN A 251 -19.39 26.93 9.14
C ASN A 251 -18.48 25.82 8.59
N PHE A 252 -18.11 24.86 9.45
CA PHE A 252 -17.24 23.74 9.09
C PHE A 252 -17.69 22.98 7.82
N VAL A 253 -19.00 22.75 7.67
CA VAL A 253 -19.56 22.05 6.50
C VAL A 253 -19.35 22.86 5.22
N VAL A 254 -19.61 24.17 5.26
CA VAL A 254 -19.42 25.08 4.11
C VAL A 254 -17.94 25.24 3.77
N GLY A 255 -17.08 25.42 4.78
CA GLY A 255 -15.63 25.46 4.63
C GLY A 255 -15.07 24.16 4.02
N GLY A 256 -15.57 23.01 4.47
CA GLY A 256 -15.22 21.70 3.90
C GLY A 256 -15.70 21.50 2.47
N CYS A 257 -16.88 21.98 2.11
CA CYS A 257 -17.37 21.98 0.72
C CYS A 257 -16.55 22.91 -0.18
N LEU A 258 -16.19 24.10 0.30
CA LEU A 258 -15.34 25.03 -0.42
C LEU A 258 -13.94 24.45 -0.63
N PHE A 259 -13.36 23.81 0.40
CA PHE A 259 -12.14 23.02 0.27
C PHE A 259 -12.28 21.97 -0.83
N GLY A 260 -13.33 21.13 -0.77
CA GLY A 260 -13.55 20.07 -1.76
C GLY A 260 -13.73 20.57 -3.19
N ALA A 261 -14.35 21.75 -3.37
CA ALA A 261 -14.53 22.37 -4.68
C ALA A 261 -13.21 22.87 -5.29
N LEU A 262 -12.33 23.45 -4.46
CA LEU A 262 -11.06 24.03 -4.92
C LEU A 262 -9.93 22.99 -5.00
N PHE A 263 -9.98 21.94 -4.18
CA PHE A 263 -8.92 20.94 -4.06
C PHE A 263 -8.46 20.30 -5.38
N PRO A 264 -9.34 19.94 -6.35
CA PRO A 264 -8.92 19.44 -7.66
C PRO A 264 -7.88 20.32 -8.38
N LEU A 265 -8.00 21.64 -8.25
CA LEU A 265 -7.11 22.60 -8.90
C LEU A 265 -5.72 22.58 -8.25
N PHE A 266 -5.68 22.37 -6.93
CA PHE A 266 -4.44 22.21 -6.17
C PHE A 266 -3.75 20.88 -6.47
N ILE A 267 -4.51 19.79 -6.73
CA ILE A 267 -3.93 18.54 -7.25
C ILE A 267 -3.23 18.82 -8.58
N ILE A 268 -3.91 19.44 -9.54
CA ILE A 268 -3.33 19.77 -10.86
C ILE A 268 -2.06 20.63 -10.72
N SER A 269 -2.13 21.68 -9.89
CA SER A 269 -0.98 22.55 -9.60
C SER A 269 0.19 21.79 -8.97
N SER A 270 -0.09 20.89 -8.02
CA SER A 270 0.95 20.10 -7.33
C SER A 270 1.70 19.21 -8.33
N PHE A 271 1.00 18.59 -9.29
CA PHE A 271 1.62 17.75 -10.31
C PHE A 271 2.58 18.55 -11.21
N LYS A 272 2.17 19.74 -11.68
CA LYS A 272 3.02 20.61 -12.50
C LYS A 272 4.23 21.11 -11.73
N SER A 273 4.01 21.63 -10.52
CA SER A 273 5.09 22.19 -9.70
C SER A 273 6.07 21.11 -9.24
N ALA A 274 5.58 19.94 -8.84
CA ALA A 274 6.42 18.82 -8.43
C ALA A 274 7.18 18.19 -9.60
N ALA A 275 6.60 18.12 -10.80
CA ALA A 275 7.32 17.70 -12.00
C ALA A 275 8.46 18.65 -12.33
N LYS A 276 8.24 19.97 -12.20
CA LYS A 276 9.24 21.01 -12.45
C LYS A 276 10.34 21.07 -11.38
N ARG A 277 10.00 20.81 -10.12
CA ARG A 277 10.89 21.03 -8.96
C ARG A 277 11.38 19.76 -8.27
N SER A 278 11.13 18.59 -8.86
CA SER A 278 11.50 17.27 -8.31
C SER A 278 12.96 17.23 -7.82
N ASP A 279 13.88 17.75 -8.62
CA ASP A 279 15.31 17.70 -8.31
C ASP A 279 15.67 18.71 -7.21
N SER A 280 15.12 19.93 -7.29
CA SER A 280 15.34 20.98 -6.29
C SER A 280 14.85 20.61 -4.88
N PHE A 281 13.79 19.81 -4.76
CA PHE A 281 13.30 19.36 -3.44
C PHE A 281 14.25 18.39 -2.73
N SER A 282 15.18 17.78 -3.45
CA SER A 282 16.17 16.83 -2.91
C SER A 282 17.48 17.51 -2.52
N GLU A 283 17.70 18.77 -2.91
CA GLU A 283 18.92 19.52 -2.59
C GLU A 283 18.86 20.08 -1.16
N PRO A 284 20.01 20.20 -0.47
CA PRO A 284 20.07 20.78 0.86
C PRO A 284 19.63 22.26 0.82
N ASN A 285 18.60 22.60 1.60
CA ASN A 285 18.08 23.95 1.68
C ASN A 285 18.86 24.77 2.73
N ILE A 286 19.05 26.06 2.45
CA ILE A 286 19.68 27.02 3.39
C ILE A 286 18.72 27.31 4.57
N VAL A 287 17.42 27.18 4.35
CA VAL A 287 16.40 27.33 5.39
C VAL A 287 16.43 26.10 6.31
N PRO A 288 16.48 26.28 7.65
CA PRO A 288 16.49 25.16 8.57
C PRO A 288 15.19 24.35 8.48
N SER A 289 15.30 23.04 8.68
CA SER A 289 14.15 22.13 8.65
C SER A 289 13.19 22.41 9.81
N LEU A 290 11.90 22.38 9.52
CA LEU A 290 10.85 22.66 10.49
C LEU A 290 10.21 21.35 10.95
N ASN A 291 10.56 20.92 12.16
CA ASN A 291 10.11 19.65 12.77
C ASN A 291 8.67 19.70 13.31
N ILE A 292 7.73 20.29 12.56
CA ILE A 292 6.36 20.52 13.01
C ILE A 292 5.51 19.23 13.02
N PHE A 293 5.88 18.25 12.19
CA PHE A 293 5.23 16.94 12.12
C PHE A 293 5.69 15.97 13.22
N THR A 294 6.74 16.29 13.98
CA THR A 294 7.34 15.36 14.96
C THR A 294 6.37 14.89 16.04
N PRO A 295 5.49 15.73 16.62
CA PRO A 295 4.47 15.25 17.55
C PRO A 295 3.48 14.28 16.89
N SER A 296 3.14 14.53 15.63
CA SER A 296 2.24 13.66 14.84
C SER A 296 2.90 12.36 14.38
N LEU A 297 4.23 12.34 14.22
CA LEU A 297 5.03 11.17 13.83
C LEU A 297 5.31 10.21 14.99
N LEU A 298 5.03 10.61 16.23
CA LEU A 298 5.35 9.82 17.43
C LEU A 298 4.65 8.46 17.36
N GLY A 299 5.42 7.37 17.31
CA GLY A 299 4.89 6.00 17.21
C GLY A 299 4.60 5.50 15.79
N MET A 300 4.82 6.33 14.76
CA MET A 300 4.60 5.97 13.34
C MET A 300 5.89 5.67 12.56
N THR A 301 7.06 5.87 13.17
CA THR A 301 8.34 5.67 12.50
C THR A 301 8.64 4.17 12.36
N GLN A 302 8.32 3.60 11.21
CA GLN A 302 9.15 2.51 10.69
C GLN A 302 10.48 3.13 10.26
N PRO A 303 11.63 2.53 10.59
CA PRO A 303 12.90 2.95 10.00
C PRO A 303 12.79 2.72 8.49
N ALA A 304 12.47 3.76 7.74
CA ALA A 304 12.66 3.77 6.31
C ALA A 304 14.18 3.75 6.09
N VAL A 305 14.71 2.56 5.81
CA VAL A 305 16.10 2.42 5.37
C VAL A 305 16.17 3.00 3.95
N GLU A 306 16.33 4.31 3.85
CA GLU A 306 16.75 4.97 2.63
C GLU A 306 18.28 4.93 2.52
N GLY A 307 18.80 4.59 1.34
CA GLY A 307 20.25 4.53 1.09
C GLY A 307 20.76 3.22 0.47
N LEU A 308 19.89 2.25 0.19
CA LEU A 308 20.29 1.04 -0.52
C LEU A 308 20.27 1.28 -2.04
N ALA A 309 21.44 1.54 -2.63
CA ALA A 309 21.68 1.61 -4.08
C ALA A 309 21.13 0.37 -4.85
N ALA A 310 20.95 -0.72 -4.11
CA ALA A 310 20.31 -1.96 -4.47
C ALA A 310 19.37 -2.36 -3.31
N GLY A 311 18.05 -2.45 -3.52
CA GLY A 311 17.07 -2.70 -2.44
C GLY A 311 17.42 -3.94 -1.58
N LEU A 312 16.88 -4.02 -0.36
CA LEU A 312 17.10 -5.15 0.58
C LEU A 312 16.94 -6.55 -0.07
N SER A 313 16.13 -6.63 -1.12
CA SER A 313 15.80 -7.83 -1.89
C SER A 313 16.47 -7.89 -3.27
N LYS A 314 17.39 -6.98 -3.61
CA LYS A 314 18.09 -6.97 -4.90
C LYS A 314 19.27 -7.92 -4.83
N GLY A 315 19.13 -9.00 -5.59
CA GLY A 315 20.04 -10.14 -5.59
C GLY A 315 19.21 -11.43 -5.61
N TYR A 316 19.84 -12.55 -5.95
CA TYR A 316 19.22 -13.83 -5.66
C TYR A 316 19.31 -14.04 -4.14
N PRO A 317 18.20 -14.28 -3.41
CA PRO A 317 18.30 -14.62 -1.99
C PRO A 317 19.13 -15.91 -1.85
N ILE A 318 20.38 -15.78 -1.39
CA ILE A 318 21.29 -16.91 -1.12
C ILE A 318 20.94 -17.56 0.23
N THR A 319 20.02 -16.96 1.01
CA THR A 319 19.33 -17.68 2.08
C THR A 319 18.68 -18.91 1.48
N LYS A 320 19.26 -20.08 1.74
CA LYS A 320 18.72 -21.37 1.31
C LYS A 320 17.27 -21.45 1.78
N LEU A 321 16.33 -21.22 0.87
CA LEU A 321 14.94 -21.57 1.06
C LEU A 321 14.90 -23.06 1.41
N GLU A 322 14.37 -23.39 2.59
CA GLU A 322 14.06 -24.77 2.91
C GLU A 322 13.00 -25.25 1.92
N ASN A 323 13.45 -25.94 0.88
CA ASN A 323 12.56 -26.52 -0.12
C ASN A 323 11.62 -27.47 0.61
N LYS A 324 10.30 -27.21 0.52
CA LYS A 324 9.29 -28.17 0.97
C LYS A 324 9.65 -29.54 0.40
N PRO A 325 9.81 -30.57 1.24
CA PRO A 325 10.27 -31.88 0.78
C PRO A 325 9.26 -32.41 -0.23
N ARG A 326 9.65 -32.44 -1.51
CA ARG A 326 8.81 -32.96 -2.60
C ARG A 326 8.38 -34.38 -2.24
N GLN A 327 7.12 -34.72 -2.53
CA GLN A 327 6.58 -36.05 -2.23
C GLN A 327 7.39 -37.18 -2.87
N CYS A 328 8.02 -36.95 -4.04
CA CYS A 328 8.94 -37.89 -4.69
C CYS A 328 10.27 -38.13 -3.94
N ARG A 329 10.63 -37.24 -3.00
CA ARG A 329 11.83 -37.37 -2.14
C ARG A 329 11.52 -37.98 -0.77
N ARG A 330 10.24 -38.15 -0.41
CA ARG A 330 9.85 -38.87 0.80
C ARG A 330 9.90 -40.37 0.54
N LYS A 331 10.69 -41.09 1.33
CA LYS A 331 10.55 -42.55 1.45
C LYS A 331 9.18 -42.77 2.10
N GLY A 332 8.21 -43.30 1.33
CA GLY A 332 6.81 -43.39 1.77
C GLY A 332 6.66 -44.01 3.16
N THR A 333 5.77 -43.44 3.98
CA THR A 333 5.49 -43.94 5.33
C THR A 333 4.80 -45.30 5.24
N LYS A 334 5.30 -46.30 5.96
CA LYS A 334 4.62 -47.60 6.07
C LYS A 334 3.30 -47.39 6.83
N SER A 335 2.18 -47.84 6.27
CA SER A 335 0.90 -47.82 7.00
C SER A 335 0.93 -48.80 8.18
N LYS A 336 0.16 -48.52 9.24
CA LYS A 336 0.04 -49.41 10.41
C LYS A 336 -0.37 -50.84 9.99
N LYS A 337 -1.31 -50.95 9.04
CA LYS A 337 -1.73 -52.23 8.46
C LYS A 337 -0.57 -52.98 7.79
N ALA A 338 0.29 -52.29 7.04
CA ALA A 338 1.43 -52.93 6.37
C ALA A 338 2.57 -53.31 7.33
N VAL A 339 2.61 -52.77 8.55
CA VAL A 339 3.51 -53.25 9.60
C VAL A 339 2.92 -54.51 10.22
N ALA A 340 1.68 -54.46 10.69
CA ALA A 340 0.99 -55.61 11.29
C ALA A 340 0.97 -56.86 10.39
N VAL A 341 0.67 -56.69 9.09
CA VAL A 341 0.69 -57.81 8.13
C VAL A 341 2.09 -58.41 7.96
N ARG A 342 3.15 -57.58 7.95
CA ARG A 342 4.52 -58.09 7.82
C ARG A 342 4.96 -58.83 9.08
N ASP A 343 4.53 -58.37 10.24
CA ASP A 343 4.84 -59.03 11.52
C ASP A 343 4.12 -60.39 11.60
N LEU A 344 2.84 -60.46 11.22
CA LEU A 344 2.08 -61.71 11.14
C LEU A 344 2.72 -62.72 10.16
N VAL A 345 3.08 -62.27 8.95
CA VAL A 345 3.75 -63.13 7.96
C VAL A 345 5.11 -63.61 8.49
N ARG A 346 5.83 -62.75 9.22
CA ARG A 346 7.12 -63.11 9.83
C ARG A 346 6.96 -64.18 10.91
N GLU A 347 5.89 -64.13 11.70
CA GLU A 347 5.57 -65.12 12.72
C GLU A 347 5.25 -66.49 12.11
N ILE A 348 4.42 -66.50 11.06
CA ILE A 348 3.97 -67.76 10.42
C ILE A 348 5.06 -68.37 9.54
N ALA A 349 5.69 -67.58 8.66
CA ALA A 349 6.64 -68.09 7.67
C ALA A 349 8.10 -68.10 8.18
N GLY A 350 8.39 -67.39 9.27
CA GLY A 350 9.71 -67.27 9.86
C GLY A 350 10.71 -66.45 9.03
N PHE A 351 12.00 -66.68 9.29
CA PHE A 351 13.11 -65.99 8.61
C PHE A 351 13.53 -66.69 7.33
N ALA A 352 13.87 -65.90 6.31
CA ALA A 352 14.42 -66.41 5.06
C ALA A 352 15.81 -67.03 5.29
N PRO A 353 16.27 -67.97 4.43
CA PRO A 353 17.54 -68.67 4.62
C PRO A 353 18.77 -67.75 4.80
N TYR A 354 18.82 -66.64 4.04
CA TYR A 354 19.92 -65.67 4.16
C TYR A 354 19.85 -64.84 5.45
N GLU A 355 18.64 -64.58 5.97
CA GLU A 355 18.47 -63.89 7.25
C GLU A 355 18.89 -64.78 8.41
N ARG A 356 18.56 -66.08 8.36
CA ARG A 356 19.03 -67.07 9.34
C ARG A 356 20.56 -67.12 9.38
N ARG A 357 21.22 -67.20 8.22
CA ARG A 357 22.68 -67.18 8.13
C ARG A 357 23.30 -65.87 8.64
N ALA A 358 22.62 -64.74 8.45
CA ALA A 358 23.06 -63.46 9.00
C ALA A 358 22.90 -63.41 10.52
N MET A 359 21.80 -63.95 11.06
CA MET A 359 21.58 -64.06 12.50
C MET A 359 22.63 -64.95 13.19
N GLU A 360 23.10 -66.03 12.55
CA GLU A 360 24.21 -66.85 13.06
C GLU A 360 25.50 -66.03 13.24
N PHE A 361 25.85 -65.18 12.28
CA PHE A 361 27.00 -64.30 12.42
C PHE A 361 26.81 -63.26 13.53
N LEU A 362 25.60 -62.74 13.71
CA LEU A 362 25.26 -61.78 14.77
C LEU A 362 25.25 -62.44 16.16
N LYS A 363 24.88 -63.73 16.28
CA LYS A 363 24.98 -64.49 17.54
C LYS A 363 26.43 -64.65 18.02
N ILE A 364 27.39 -64.72 17.10
CA ILE A 364 28.83 -64.82 17.38
C ILE A 364 29.48 -63.41 17.41
N SER A 365 28.68 -62.33 17.43
CA SER A 365 29.17 -60.94 17.45
C SER A 365 30.09 -60.57 16.26
N LYS A 366 29.96 -61.24 15.10
CA LYS A 366 30.75 -60.98 13.89
C LYS A 366 30.03 -59.99 12.94
N ASP A 367 29.74 -58.79 13.43
CA ASP A 367 28.90 -57.79 12.75
C ASP A 367 29.42 -57.33 11.39
N LYS A 368 30.74 -57.16 11.25
CA LYS A 368 31.37 -56.80 9.96
C LYS A 368 31.16 -57.89 8.90
N LYS A 369 31.23 -59.17 9.31
CA LYS A 369 31.01 -60.32 8.43
C LYS A 369 29.53 -60.45 8.05
N ALA A 370 28.63 -60.25 9.02
CA ALA A 370 27.18 -60.20 8.78
C ALA A 370 26.82 -59.08 7.78
N LEU A 371 27.38 -57.88 7.95
CA LEU A 371 27.15 -56.75 7.06
C LEU A 371 27.68 -56.99 5.65
N LYS A 372 28.88 -57.58 5.51
CA LYS A 372 29.45 -57.94 4.20
C LYS A 372 28.58 -58.99 3.49
N PHE A 373 28.07 -59.97 4.22
CA PHE A 373 27.16 -61.00 3.71
C PHE A 373 25.82 -60.40 3.26
N LEU A 374 25.18 -59.57 4.11
CA LEU A 374 23.92 -58.89 3.78
C LEU A 374 24.05 -57.89 2.64
N LYS A 375 25.17 -57.13 2.56
CA LYS A 375 25.45 -56.23 1.44
C LYS A 375 25.49 -56.99 0.11
N LYS A 376 26.10 -58.19 0.08
CA LYS A 376 26.16 -59.04 -1.13
C LYS A 376 24.77 -59.56 -1.55
N ARG A 377 23.85 -59.79 -0.61
CA ARG A 377 22.50 -60.31 -0.88
C ARG A 377 21.47 -59.22 -1.19
N VAL A 378 21.52 -58.11 -0.47
CA VAL A 378 20.54 -57.00 -0.60
C VAL A 378 21.02 -55.94 -1.60
N GLY A 379 22.29 -55.97 -2.02
CA GLY A 379 22.83 -55.18 -3.14
C GLY A 379 23.19 -53.73 -2.83
N GLY A 380 23.12 -53.27 -1.58
CA GLY A 380 23.51 -51.91 -1.21
C GLY A 380 23.98 -51.79 0.24
N HIS A 381 24.95 -50.90 0.51
CA HIS A 381 25.53 -50.75 1.86
C HIS A 381 24.49 -50.28 2.89
N GLY A 382 23.74 -49.21 2.58
CA GLY A 382 22.70 -48.70 3.47
C GLY A 382 21.55 -49.70 3.70
N ARG A 383 21.16 -50.45 2.66
CA ARG A 383 20.15 -51.52 2.78
C ARG A 383 20.65 -52.69 3.64
N GLY A 384 21.91 -53.09 3.47
CA GLY A 384 22.56 -54.12 4.28
C GLY A 384 22.69 -53.71 5.75
N LYS A 385 23.02 -52.43 6.02
CA LYS A 385 23.07 -51.88 7.39
C LYS A 385 21.69 -51.93 8.05
N HIS A 386 20.67 -51.42 7.39
CA HIS A 386 19.30 -51.46 7.92
C HIS A 386 18.81 -52.90 8.18
N LYS A 387 19.14 -53.83 7.28
CA LYS A 387 18.75 -55.23 7.44
C LYS A 387 19.50 -55.93 8.59
N ARG A 388 20.76 -55.57 8.81
CA ARG A 388 21.54 -56.04 9.96
C ARG A 388 20.92 -55.55 11.27
N ASP A 389 20.60 -54.27 11.33
CA ASP A 389 20.02 -53.63 12.51
C ASP A 389 18.65 -54.25 12.84
N GLU A 390 17.79 -54.48 11.83
CA GLU A 390 16.52 -55.23 11.99
C GLU A 390 16.72 -56.62 12.61
N LEU A 391 17.70 -57.39 12.13
CA LEU A 391 17.98 -58.73 12.66
C LEU A 391 18.60 -58.71 14.06
N GLN A 392 19.34 -57.65 14.39
CA GLN A 392 19.89 -57.45 15.73
C GLN A 392 18.78 -57.14 16.73
N ASP A 393 17.82 -56.29 16.36
CA ASP A 393 16.64 -55.99 17.18
C ASP A 393 15.78 -57.22 17.43
N VAL A 394 15.59 -58.05 16.39
CA VAL A 394 14.91 -59.35 16.51
C VAL A 394 15.62 -60.26 17.52
N LEU A 395 16.94 -60.38 17.46
CA LEU A 395 17.69 -61.22 18.40
C LEU A 395 17.59 -60.70 19.84
N ILE A 396 17.55 -59.38 20.03
CA ILE A 396 17.33 -58.76 21.34
C ILE A 396 15.92 -59.09 21.84
N ALA A 397 14.89 -58.96 21.00
CA ALA A 397 13.52 -59.31 21.35
C ALA A 397 13.38 -60.80 21.71
N MET A 398 14.01 -61.69 20.94
CA MET A 398 14.04 -63.13 21.25
C MET A 398 14.70 -63.42 22.61
N ARG A 399 15.82 -62.76 22.93
CA ARG A 399 16.46 -62.90 24.24
C ARG A 399 15.59 -62.39 25.39
N LYS A 400 14.81 -61.32 25.16
CA LYS A 400 13.87 -60.78 26.15
C LYS A 400 12.68 -61.71 26.41
N HIS A 401 12.21 -62.43 25.39
CA HIS A 401 11.10 -63.39 25.53
C HIS A 401 11.51 -64.71 26.20
N HIS A 402 12.81 -65.06 26.19
CA HIS A 402 13.34 -66.26 26.85
C HIS A 402 13.74 -66.03 28.31
N LYS A 403 13.66 -64.79 28.79
CA LYS A 403 13.70 -64.44 30.21
C LYS A 403 12.28 -64.27 30.69
#